data_AF-A0A7J3MGL4-F1
#
_entry.id   AF-A0A7J3MGL4-F1
#
_cell.length_a   1.000
_cell.length_b   1.000
_cell.length_c   1.000
_cell.angle_alpha   90.00
_cell.angle_beta   90.00
_cell.angle_gamma   90.00
#
_symmetry.space_group_name_H-M   'P 1'
#
loop_
_entity.id
_entity.type
_entity.pdbx_description
1 polymer ?
#
loop_
_entity_poly.entity_id
_entity_poly.type
_entity_poly.pdbx_seq_one_letter_code
_entity_poly.pdbx_strand_id
1 'polypeptide(L)'
;MLVLRRSNVPPDVYWGQALRIMHKIKNVLERSEFSPIFLGISEGKNSMIILIETRFHATPTPRIVSGPPTSASTENILSFIRKYRGRSIAGPWIEGQRIVFLVDESVLLSDFLEEYVKTIKIEPSFTSFEIIDSPSKMLEVAREEEMLQDMYSLVIRREILNYIDE
;
A
#
# COMPACT_ATOMS: atom_id res chain seq x y z
N MET A 1 3.97 2.72 6.47
CA MET A 1 3.90 4.02 7.18
C MET A 1 3.93 5.14 6.14
N LEU A 2 3.05 6.13 6.27
CA LEU A 2 3.02 7.32 5.42
C LEU A 2 3.43 8.52 6.27
N VAL A 3 4.45 9.25 5.83
CA VAL A 3 4.95 10.48 6.46
C VAL A 3 4.50 11.66 5.60
N LEU A 4 3.86 12.66 6.20
CA LEU A 4 3.43 13.89 5.55
C LEU A 4 4.21 15.07 6.15
N ARG A 5 5.12 15.68 5.39
CA ARG A 5 5.95 16.80 5.88
C ARG A 5 5.11 18.07 5.99
N ARG A 6 5.04 18.65 7.18
CA ARG A 6 4.16 19.79 7.46
C ARG A 6 4.67 21.07 6.82
N SER A 7 3.73 21.86 6.35
CA SER A 7 3.93 23.28 6.04
C SER A 7 3.68 24.15 7.27
N ASN A 8 3.96 25.45 7.15
CA ASN A 8 3.65 26.42 8.20
C ASN A 8 2.17 26.84 8.17
N VAL A 9 1.29 25.93 8.59
CA VAL A 9 -0.15 26.20 8.79
C VAL A 9 -0.55 25.85 10.22
N PRO A 10 -1.67 26.42 10.75
CA PRO A 10 -2.12 26.13 12.10
C PRO A 10 -2.42 24.63 12.32
N PRO A 11 -2.28 24.13 13.56
CA PRO A 11 -2.56 22.74 13.93
C PRO A 11 -3.89 22.20 13.43
N ASP A 12 -4.98 22.92 13.65
CA ASP A 12 -6.31 22.49 13.23
C ASP A 12 -6.43 22.26 11.71
N VAL A 13 -5.64 23.01 10.93
CA VAL A 13 -5.64 22.92 9.46
C VAL A 13 -4.94 21.65 9.01
N TYR A 14 -3.70 21.40 9.47
CA TYR A 14 -2.98 20.19 9.05
C TYR A 14 -3.60 18.93 9.63
N TRP A 15 -4.12 18.96 10.87
CA TRP A 15 -4.84 17.83 11.45
C TRP A 15 -6.09 17.47 10.64
N GLY A 16 -6.91 18.47 10.29
CA GLY A 16 -8.10 18.26 9.48
C GLY A 16 -7.77 17.68 8.09
N GLN A 17 -6.69 18.16 7.45
CA GLN A 17 -6.25 17.62 6.16
C GLN A 17 -5.69 16.21 6.29
N ALA A 18 -4.90 15.91 7.32
CA ALA A 18 -4.33 14.58 7.55
C ALA A 18 -5.42 13.52 7.79
N LEU A 19 -6.45 13.85 8.59
CA LEU A 19 -7.60 12.98 8.81
C LEU A 19 -8.36 12.70 7.51
N ARG A 20 -8.53 13.71 6.64
CA ARG A 20 -9.14 13.52 5.32
C ARG A 20 -8.31 12.59 4.43
N ILE A 21 -6.99 12.74 4.44
CA ILE A 21 -6.06 11.86 3.70
C ILE A 21 -6.18 10.42 4.23
N MET A 22 -6.09 10.22 5.55
CA MET A 22 -6.24 8.92 6.20
C MET A 22 -7.57 8.24 5.83
N HIS A 23 -8.69 8.98 5.84
CA HIS A 23 -9.99 8.43 5.44
C HIS A 23 -10.04 8.04 3.96
N LYS A 24 -9.43 8.83 3.06
CA LYS A 24 -9.34 8.47 1.64
C LYS A 24 -8.53 7.18 1.45
N ILE A 25 -7.39 7.07 2.13
CA ILE A 25 -6.55 5.87 2.12
C ILE A 25 -7.33 4.66 2.65
N LYS A 26 -8.01 4.81 3.80
CA LYS A 26 -8.87 3.74 4.34
C LYS A 26 -9.91 3.28 3.33
N ASN A 27 -10.65 4.21 2.72
CA ASN A 27 -11.70 3.89 1.76
C ASN A 27 -11.18 3.18 0.50
N VAL A 28 -9.99 3.54 0.01
CA VAL A 28 -9.41 2.86 -1.16
C VAL A 28 -8.90 1.47 -0.78
N LEU A 29 -8.30 1.32 0.42
CA LEU A 29 -7.83 0.03 0.91
C LEU A 29 -8.99 -0.94 1.17
N GLU A 30 -10.10 -0.46 1.73
CA GLU A 30 -11.33 -1.27 1.93
C GLU A 30 -11.91 -1.83 0.63
N ARG A 31 -11.63 -1.18 -0.51
CA ARG A 31 -12.04 -1.62 -1.85
C ARG A 31 -10.97 -2.40 -2.59
N SER A 32 -9.81 -2.61 -1.97
CA SER A 32 -8.66 -3.30 -2.52
C SER A 32 -8.49 -4.69 -1.92
N GLU A 33 -7.64 -5.50 -2.52
CA GLU A 33 -7.29 -6.82 -1.98
C GLU A 33 -6.40 -6.75 -0.72
N PHE A 34 -5.82 -5.59 -0.38
CA PHE A 34 -4.93 -5.45 0.77
C PHE A 34 -5.63 -5.66 2.11
N SER A 35 -6.94 -5.34 2.19
CA SER A 35 -7.79 -5.49 3.37
C SER A 35 -7.21 -4.79 4.63
N PRO A 36 -7.60 -3.53 4.91
CA PRO A 36 -7.02 -2.78 6.03
C PRO A 36 -7.46 -3.39 7.36
N ILE A 37 -6.48 -3.58 8.26
CA ILE A 37 -6.69 -4.02 9.65
C ILE A 37 -6.81 -2.79 10.55
N PHE A 38 -5.87 -1.86 10.40
CA PHE A 38 -5.78 -0.69 11.26
C PHE A 38 -5.16 0.49 10.52
N LEU A 39 -5.69 1.69 10.79
CA LEU A 39 -5.05 2.95 10.44
C LEU A 39 -5.02 3.83 11.68
N GLY A 40 -3.82 4.33 12.00
CA GLY A 40 -3.58 5.25 13.09
C GLY A 40 -2.90 6.50 12.58
N ILE A 41 -3.15 7.63 13.22
CA ILE A 41 -2.47 8.89 12.92
C ILE A 41 -1.86 9.44 14.20
N SER A 42 -0.62 9.93 14.11
CA SER A 42 0.00 10.70 15.17
C SER A 42 0.75 11.90 14.60
N GLU A 43 1.01 12.87 15.47
CA GLU A 43 1.72 14.10 15.19
C GLU A 43 3.17 13.98 15.62
N GLY A 44 4.08 14.23 14.68
CA GLY A 44 5.51 14.29 14.95
C GLY A 44 6.00 15.71 15.12
N LYS A 45 7.32 15.83 15.28
CA LYS A 45 8.02 17.12 15.37
C LYS A 45 7.83 18.01 14.15
N ASN A 46 7.88 17.46 12.95
CA ASN A 46 7.78 18.20 11.68
C ASN A 46 6.81 17.56 10.68
N SER A 47 6.16 16.46 11.05
CA SER A 47 5.34 15.66 10.16
C SER A 47 4.03 15.20 10.81
N MET A 48 3.08 14.80 9.98
CA MET A 48 1.98 13.93 10.39
C MET A 48 2.31 12.52 9.91
N ILE A 49 2.19 11.53 10.79
CA ILE A 49 2.48 10.13 10.44
C ILE A 49 1.18 9.34 10.46
N ILE A 50 0.93 8.61 9.38
CA ILE A 50 -0.17 7.65 9.26
C ILE A 50 0.43 6.24 9.27
N LEU A 51 0.13 5.47 10.31
CA LEU A 51 0.42 4.04 10.37
C LEU A 51 -0.71 3.29 9.68
N ILE A 52 -0.32 2.34 8.84
CA ILE A 52 -1.24 1.56 8.01
C ILE A 52 -0.85 0.10 8.20
N GLU A 53 -1.81 -0.69 8.64
CA GLU A 53 -1.69 -2.12 8.77
C GLU A 53 -2.76 -2.79 7.92
N THR A 54 -2.33 -3.76 7.12
CA THR A 54 -3.16 -4.50 6.16
C THR A 54 -2.95 -5.99 6.34
N ARG A 55 -3.91 -6.78 5.88
CA ARG A 55 -3.80 -8.24 5.91
C ARG A 55 -2.67 -8.75 5.01
N PHE A 56 -2.46 -8.10 3.88
CA PHE A 56 -1.45 -8.48 2.91
C PHE A 56 -0.48 -7.32 2.64
N HIS A 57 0.81 -7.64 2.50
CA HIS A 57 1.85 -6.69 2.09
C HIS A 57 1.92 -6.51 0.57
N ALA A 58 1.55 -7.54 -0.19
CA ALA A 58 1.38 -7.52 -1.63
C ALA A 58 0.00 -8.10 -1.98
N THR A 59 -0.59 -7.73 -3.12
CA THR A 59 -1.85 -8.35 -3.53
C THR A 59 -1.68 -9.87 -3.64
N PRO A 60 -2.59 -10.68 -3.04
CA PRO A 60 -2.35 -12.09 -2.78
C PRO A 60 -2.47 -12.99 -4.01
N THR A 61 -2.88 -12.46 -5.16
CA THR A 61 -3.46 -13.26 -6.24
C THR A 61 -2.68 -13.11 -7.54
N PRO A 62 -1.88 -14.12 -7.93
CA PRO A 62 -1.44 -14.26 -9.31
C PRO A 62 -2.64 -14.22 -10.25
N ARG A 63 -2.51 -13.49 -11.36
CA ARG A 63 -3.62 -13.31 -12.30
C ARG A 63 -3.50 -14.27 -13.47
N ILE A 64 -4.64 -14.82 -13.90
CA ILE A 64 -4.72 -15.51 -15.18
C ILE A 64 -4.80 -14.45 -16.28
N VAL A 65 -3.80 -14.44 -17.16
CA VAL A 65 -3.80 -13.59 -18.35
C VAL A 65 -4.27 -14.42 -19.54
N SER A 66 -5.44 -14.05 -20.06
CA SER A 66 -6.06 -14.70 -21.22
C SER A 66 -5.56 -14.13 -22.54
N GLY A 67 -4.96 -15.00 -23.34
CA GLY A 67 -4.40 -14.68 -24.65
C GLY A 67 -5.35 -14.91 -25.82
N PRO A 68 -4.79 -15.01 -27.04
CA PRO A 68 -5.57 -15.27 -28.24
C PRO A 68 -6.26 -16.65 -28.18
N PRO A 69 -7.34 -16.85 -28.97
CA PRO A 69 -7.94 -18.16 -29.11
C PRO A 69 -6.96 -19.15 -29.76
N THR A 70 -7.15 -20.45 -29.52
CA THR A 70 -6.33 -21.52 -30.11
C THR A 70 -6.46 -21.61 -31.64
N SER A 71 -7.52 -21.02 -32.19
CA SER A 71 -7.74 -20.87 -33.63
C SER A 71 -7.07 -19.64 -34.26
N ALA A 72 -6.40 -18.79 -33.47
CA ALA A 72 -5.68 -17.63 -33.99
C ALA A 72 -4.47 -18.06 -34.83
N SER A 73 -3.92 -17.11 -35.60
CA SER A 73 -2.70 -17.35 -36.37
C SER A 73 -1.54 -17.78 -35.46
N THR A 74 -0.68 -18.67 -35.98
CA THR A 74 0.49 -19.16 -35.25
C THR A 74 1.40 -18.02 -34.79
N GLU A 75 1.51 -16.94 -35.58
CA GLU A 75 2.30 -15.76 -35.20
C GLU A 75 1.74 -15.04 -33.97
N ASN A 76 0.41 -14.86 -33.89
CA ASN A 76 -0.24 -14.25 -32.73
C ASN A 76 -0.11 -15.10 -31.48
N ILE A 77 -0.20 -16.43 -31.63
CA ILE A 77 0.02 -17.37 -30.54
C ILE A 77 1.46 -17.28 -30.04
N LEU A 78 2.44 -17.32 -30.95
CA LEU A 78 3.86 -17.27 -30.60
C LEU A 78 4.27 -15.93 -29.99
N SER A 79 3.73 -14.81 -30.47
CA SER A 79 4.02 -13.48 -29.90
C SER A 79 3.49 -13.36 -28.47
N PHE A 80 2.29 -13.86 -28.21
CA PHE A 80 1.72 -13.93 -26.85
C PHE A 80 2.55 -14.83 -25.93
N ILE A 81 2.94 -16.03 -26.39
CA ILE A 81 3.80 -16.94 -25.61
C ILE A 81 5.14 -16.29 -25.28
N ARG A 82 5.82 -15.69 -26.27
CA ARG A 82 7.11 -15.00 -26.05
C ARG A 82 6.96 -13.84 -25.07
N LYS A 83 5.85 -13.11 -25.14
CA LYS A 83 5.55 -11.99 -24.25
C LYS A 83 5.54 -12.42 -22.78
N TYR A 84 4.97 -13.58 -22.44
CA TYR A 84 4.75 -13.97 -21.03
C TYR A 84 5.66 -15.09 -20.50
N ARG A 85 6.33 -15.87 -21.35
CA ARG A 85 7.19 -16.99 -20.95
C ARG A 85 8.26 -16.65 -19.88
N GLY A 86 8.78 -15.43 -19.87
CA GLY A 86 9.82 -14.98 -18.92
C GLY A 86 9.31 -14.38 -17.61
N ARG A 87 7.99 -14.20 -17.46
CA ARG A 87 7.34 -13.52 -16.31
C ARG A 87 6.14 -14.26 -15.76
N SER A 88 5.87 -15.46 -16.27
CA SER A 88 4.80 -16.33 -15.82
C SER A 88 5.28 -17.24 -14.69
N ILE A 89 4.44 -17.38 -13.66
CA ILE A 89 4.59 -18.41 -12.63
C ILE A 89 4.33 -19.80 -13.24
N ALA A 90 3.31 -19.89 -14.11
CA ALA A 90 2.95 -21.13 -14.79
C ALA A 90 2.39 -20.89 -16.19
N GLY A 91 2.46 -21.93 -17.02
CA GLY A 91 1.95 -21.95 -18.39
C GLY A 91 3.03 -21.92 -19.47
N PRO A 92 2.61 -21.87 -20.75
CA PRO A 92 1.22 -21.75 -21.20
C PRO A 92 0.38 -23.02 -21.00
N TRP A 93 -0.92 -22.88 -20.77
CA TRP A 93 -1.91 -23.97 -20.94
C TRP A 93 -3.13 -23.46 -21.72
N ILE A 94 -4.07 -24.36 -22.00
CA ILE A 94 -5.33 -24.04 -22.67
C ILE A 94 -6.44 -24.06 -21.63
N GLU A 95 -7.16 -22.94 -21.51
CA GLU A 95 -8.38 -22.84 -20.71
C GLU A 95 -9.55 -22.44 -21.62
N GLY A 96 -10.54 -23.32 -21.74
CA GLY A 96 -11.56 -23.20 -22.78
C GLY A 96 -10.94 -23.26 -24.18
N GLN A 97 -11.05 -22.17 -24.94
CA GLN A 97 -10.47 -22.03 -26.29
C GLN A 97 -9.33 -21.02 -26.36
N ARG A 98 -8.70 -20.66 -25.22
CA ARG A 98 -7.66 -19.63 -25.18
C ARG A 98 -6.37 -20.15 -24.56
N ILE A 99 -5.26 -19.59 -25.03
CA ILE A 99 -3.95 -19.79 -24.43
C ILE A 99 -3.83 -18.85 -23.25
N VAL A 100 -3.50 -19.37 -22.08
CA VAL A 100 -3.44 -18.60 -20.84
C VAL A 100 -2.12 -18.82 -20.11
N PHE A 101 -1.75 -17.85 -19.27
CA PHE A 101 -0.63 -17.93 -18.33
C PHE A 101 -1.09 -17.52 -16.95
N LEU A 102 -0.44 -18.07 -15.92
CA LEU A 102 -0.49 -17.54 -14.56
C LEU A 102 0.71 -16.61 -14.41
N VAL A 103 0.47 -15.32 -14.17
CA VAL A 103 1.53 -14.33 -14.00
C VAL A 103 1.51 -13.77 -12.59
N ASP A 104 2.70 -13.43 -12.10
CA ASP A 104 2.83 -12.63 -10.90
C ASP A 104 2.64 -11.16 -11.29
N GLU A 105 1.44 -10.66 -11.06
CA GLU A 105 1.09 -9.23 -11.14
C GLU A 105 0.79 -8.69 -9.73
N SER A 106 1.43 -9.28 -8.70
CA SER A 106 1.29 -8.77 -7.34
C SER A 106 1.80 -7.33 -7.27
N VAL A 107 1.04 -6.49 -6.56
CA VAL A 107 1.37 -5.08 -6.32
C VAL A 107 1.73 -4.93 -4.85
N LEU A 108 2.88 -4.34 -4.55
CA LEU A 108 3.25 -4.02 -3.18
C LEU A 108 2.34 -2.93 -2.63
N LEU A 109 2.02 -3.01 -1.34
CA LEU A 109 1.25 -2.00 -0.65
C LEU A 109 1.94 -0.63 -0.75
N SER A 110 3.26 -0.58 -0.66
CA SER A 110 4.03 0.66 -0.77
C SER A 110 3.82 1.32 -2.13
N ASP A 111 3.98 0.57 -3.22
CA ASP A 111 3.76 1.06 -4.58
C ASP A 111 2.31 1.53 -4.80
N PHE A 112 1.34 0.74 -4.32
CA PHE A 112 -0.07 1.09 -4.41
C PHE A 112 -0.39 2.41 -3.68
N LEU A 113 0.10 2.56 -2.45
CA LEU A 113 -0.11 3.76 -1.65
C LEU A 113 0.60 4.97 -2.24
N GLU A 114 1.83 4.78 -2.73
CA GLU A 114 2.62 5.82 -3.39
C GLU A 114 1.85 6.40 -4.58
N GLU A 115 1.36 5.55 -5.48
CA GLU A 115 0.57 5.97 -6.64
C GLU A 115 -0.76 6.61 -6.23
N TYR A 116 -1.44 6.06 -5.22
CA TYR A 116 -2.70 6.64 -4.75
C TYR A 116 -2.51 8.02 -4.12
N VAL A 117 -1.51 8.19 -3.24
CA VAL A 117 -1.29 9.44 -2.50
C VAL A 117 -0.88 10.58 -3.45
N LYS A 118 -0.15 10.30 -4.53
CA LYS A 118 0.12 11.28 -5.61
C LYS A 118 -1.15 11.89 -6.20
N THR A 119 -2.26 11.17 -6.21
CA THR A 119 -3.56 11.69 -6.71
C THR A 119 -4.28 12.59 -5.71
N ILE A 120 -3.85 12.57 -4.44
CA ILE A 120 -4.45 13.35 -3.38
C ILE A 120 -3.75 14.70 -3.29
N LYS A 121 -4.52 15.78 -3.33
CA LYS A 121 -3.99 17.12 -3.01
C LYS A 121 -3.61 17.19 -1.52
N ILE A 122 -2.32 17.35 -1.24
CA ILE A 122 -1.78 17.43 0.13
C ILE A 122 -1.49 18.86 0.57
N GLU A 123 -1.39 19.80 -0.37
CA GLU A 123 -1.30 21.23 -0.11
C GLU A 123 -2.67 21.79 0.34
N PRO A 124 -2.70 22.86 1.15
CA PRO A 124 -1.55 23.63 1.61
C PRO A 124 -0.83 22.98 2.80
N SER A 125 -1.43 22.03 3.51
CA SER A 125 -0.93 21.61 4.82
C SER A 125 0.38 20.83 4.78
N PHE A 126 0.67 20.15 3.68
CA PHE A 126 1.88 19.34 3.54
C PHE A 126 2.65 19.72 2.28
N THR A 127 3.98 19.66 2.37
CA THR A 127 4.91 20.01 1.28
C THR A 127 5.40 18.79 0.52
N SER A 128 5.45 17.63 1.17
CA SER A 128 5.83 16.36 0.57
C SER A 128 5.26 15.20 1.38
N PHE A 129 5.37 14.01 0.81
CA PHE A 129 5.05 12.76 1.50
C PHE A 129 6.10 11.69 1.21
N GLU A 130 6.16 10.66 2.05
CA GLU A 130 7.03 9.50 1.89
C GLU A 130 6.30 8.24 2.38
N ILE A 131 6.35 7.17 1.59
CA ILE A 131 5.90 5.84 2.00
C ILE A 131 7.11 5.03 2.48
N ILE A 132 7.04 4.56 3.72
CA ILE A 132 8.06 3.73 4.35
C ILE A 132 7.45 2.36 4.66
N ASP A 133 8.09 1.30 4.17
CA ASP A 133 7.67 -0.09 4.34
C ASP A 133 8.67 -0.96 5.13
N SER A 134 9.91 -0.48 5.33
CA SER A 134 10.91 -1.20 6.12
C SER A 134 10.85 -0.87 7.63
N PRO A 135 10.82 -1.87 8.53
CA PRO A 135 10.77 -1.62 9.98
C PRO A 135 11.94 -0.78 10.52
N SER A 136 13.15 -0.97 9.98
CA SER A 136 14.33 -0.19 10.37
C SER A 136 14.16 1.29 10.09
N LYS A 137 13.68 1.64 8.89
CA LYS A 137 13.42 3.04 8.51
C LYS A 137 12.24 3.63 9.27
N MET A 138 11.21 2.82 9.56
CA MET A 138 10.12 3.25 10.44
C MET A 138 10.62 3.68 11.82
N LEU A 139 11.50 2.87 12.43
CA LEU A 139 12.09 3.19 13.74
C LEU A 139 13.02 4.41 13.70
N GLU A 140 13.76 4.59 12.61
CA GLU A 140 14.59 5.78 12.38
C GLU A 140 13.73 7.05 12.38
N VAL A 141 12.69 7.08 11.54
CA VAL A 141 11.78 8.23 11.46
C VAL A 141 11.02 8.45 12.78
N ALA A 142 10.60 7.38 13.45
CA ALA A 142 9.95 7.48 14.77
C ALA A 142 10.83 8.20 15.80
N ARG A 143 12.14 7.99 15.75
CA ARG A 143 13.11 8.66 16.63
C ARG A 143 13.32 10.11 16.23
N GLU A 144 13.49 10.38 14.93
CA GLU A 144 13.70 11.74 14.41
C GLU A 144 12.51 12.66 14.67
N GLU A 145 11.29 12.11 14.62
CA GLU A 145 10.05 12.84 14.83
C GLU A 145 9.59 12.84 16.29
N GLU A 146 10.36 12.22 17.21
CA GLU A 146 10.07 12.12 18.64
C GLU A 146 8.76 11.36 18.97
N MET A 147 8.41 10.34 18.18
CA MET A 147 7.10 9.65 18.18
C MET A 147 7.13 8.19 18.64
N LEU A 148 8.24 7.71 19.19
CA LEU A 148 8.39 6.30 19.55
C LEU A 148 7.26 5.80 20.47
N GLN A 149 6.87 6.59 21.48
CA GLN A 149 5.82 6.22 22.43
C GLN A 149 4.45 6.10 21.76
N ASP A 150 4.10 7.08 20.92
CA ASP A 150 2.84 7.06 20.17
C ASP A 150 2.80 5.86 19.22
N MET A 151 3.90 5.59 18.52
CA MET A 151 4.01 4.42 17.65
C MET A 151 3.84 3.11 18.43
N TYR A 152 4.46 2.95 19.60
CA TYR A 152 4.24 1.79 20.45
C TYR A 152 2.78 1.66 20.86
N SER A 153 2.13 2.76 21.23
CA SER A 153 0.71 2.75 21.62
C SER A 153 -0.21 2.31 20.47
N LEU A 154 0.14 2.69 19.24
CA LEU A 154 -0.61 2.33 18.03
C LEU A 154 -0.36 0.89 17.59
N VAL A 155 0.87 0.38 17.75
CA VAL A 155 1.25 -0.98 17.35
C VAL A 155 0.80 -2.02 18.37
N ILE A 156 1.06 -1.80 19.66
CA ILE A 156 0.69 -2.73 20.73
C ILE A 156 -0.84 -2.81 20.85
N ARG A 157 -1.53 -1.71 20.46
CA ARG A 157 -2.96 -1.46 20.65
C ARG A 157 -3.28 -1.53 22.13
N ARG A 158 -4.01 -0.53 22.64
CA ARG A 158 -4.29 -0.37 24.09
C ARG A 158 -4.83 -1.63 24.81
N GLU A 159 -5.31 -2.64 24.08
CA GLU A 159 -5.81 -3.89 24.65
C GLU A 159 -4.71 -4.77 25.27
N ILE A 160 -3.50 -4.91 24.70
CA ILE A 160 -2.47 -5.81 25.27
C ILE A 160 -1.89 -5.26 26.59
N LEU A 161 -1.73 -3.94 26.69
CA LEU A 161 -1.22 -3.30 27.92
C LEU A 161 -2.18 -3.49 29.09
N ASN A 162 -3.50 -3.53 28.84
CA ASN A 162 -4.50 -3.81 29.87
C ASN A 162 -4.42 -5.25 30.42
N TYR A 163 -3.74 -6.18 29.73
CA TYR A 163 -3.52 -7.56 30.18
C TYR A 163 -2.10 -7.80 30.75
N ILE A 164 -1.24 -6.77 30.78
CA ILE A 164 0.11 -6.85 31.37
C ILE A 164 0.13 -6.29 32.80
N ASP A 165 -0.91 -5.53 33.19
CA ASP A 165 -1.08 -4.93 34.52
C ASP A 165 -2.05 -5.73 35.45
N GLU A 166 -2.36 -7.01 35.13
CA GLU A 166 -3.01 -7.99 36.04
C GLU A 166 -2.04 -9.14 36.39
#